data_AF-A0A1G0VC54-F1
#
_entry.id   AF-A0A1G0VC54-F1
#
_cell.length_a   1.000
_cell.length_b   1.000
_cell.length_c   1.000
_cell.angle_alpha   90.00
_cell.angle_beta   90.00
_cell.angle_gamma   90.00
#
_symmetry.space_group_name_H-M   'P 1'
#
loop_
_entity.id
_entity.type
_entity.pdbx_description
1 polymer ?
#
loop_
_entity_poly.entity_id
_entity_poly.type
_entity_poly.pdbx_seq_one_letter_code
_entity_poly.pdbx_strand_id
1 'polypeptide(L)'
;MDQGNKLKSHNSNLESLVSVTKDKYDATKYNDHILDQYKLYVEMADRISSRRLTANSFFLSLNSILIAFLSYVNFVGQKKIELNFNWLVALAGLVLCYMWYRVIRSYRDLNTAKFNVIHQIEKMLPISPYDAEWESVGRGKNSKLYLPFSHIELFIPWLFLIIHLFVFISSSLPELLKLIYKT
;
A
#
# COMPACT_ATOMS: atom_id res chain seq x y z
N MET A 1 2.14 -34.96 10.84
CA MET A 1 0.85 -34.33 11.20
C MET A 1 0.85 -32.98 10.49
N ASP A 2 0.03 -32.65 9.49
CA ASP A 2 -1.25 -33.19 9.04
C ASP A 2 -1.43 -32.70 7.58
N GLN A 3 -1.19 -33.57 6.58
CA GLN A 3 -1.46 -33.22 5.18
C GLN A 3 -2.97 -33.21 4.87
N GLY A 4 -3.79 -33.85 5.73
CA GLY A 4 -5.24 -33.91 5.60
C GLY A 4 -5.94 -32.59 5.92
N ASN A 5 -5.47 -31.82 6.91
CA ASN A 5 -6.00 -30.47 7.17
C ASN A 5 -5.69 -29.47 6.05
N LYS A 6 -4.51 -29.58 5.45
CA LYS A 6 -4.08 -28.66 4.39
C LYS A 6 -4.87 -28.88 3.10
N LEU A 7 -5.27 -30.12 2.80
CA LEU A 7 -6.15 -30.49 1.69
C LEU A 7 -7.61 -30.05 1.93
N LYS A 8 -8.13 -30.19 3.16
CA LYS A 8 -9.50 -29.73 3.50
C LYS A 8 -9.65 -28.21 3.45
N SER A 9 -8.65 -27.45 3.91
CA SER A 9 -8.66 -25.98 3.75
C SER A 9 -8.36 -25.53 2.31
N HIS A 10 -7.87 -26.43 1.44
CA HIS A 10 -7.56 -26.14 0.03
C HIS A 10 -8.79 -26.28 -0.87
N ASN A 11 -9.61 -27.30 -0.66
CA ASN A 11 -10.84 -27.51 -1.44
C ASN A 11 -11.94 -26.49 -1.10
N SER A 12 -12.04 -26.05 0.16
CA SER A 12 -13.04 -25.06 0.57
C SER A 12 -12.92 -23.72 -0.15
N ASN A 13 -11.70 -23.33 -0.54
CA ASN A 13 -11.45 -22.05 -1.22
C ASN A 13 -11.73 -22.11 -2.73
N LEU A 14 -11.51 -23.27 -3.37
CA LEU A 14 -11.82 -23.47 -4.79
C LEU A 14 -13.33 -23.55 -5.04
N GLU A 15 -14.07 -24.24 -4.18
CA GLU A 15 -15.54 -24.32 -4.26
C GLU A 15 -16.18 -22.94 -4.09
N SER A 16 -15.59 -22.07 -3.28
CA SER A 16 -16.07 -20.68 -3.12
C SER A 16 -15.83 -19.79 -4.35
N LEU A 17 -14.90 -20.18 -5.23
CA LEU A 17 -14.53 -19.43 -6.43
C LEU A 17 -15.37 -19.80 -7.65
N VAL A 18 -15.77 -21.08 -7.78
CA VAL A 18 -16.58 -21.57 -8.90
C VAL A 18 -18.05 -21.25 -8.65
N SER A 19 -18.57 -20.20 -9.30
CA SER A 19 -19.99 -19.84 -9.21
C SER A 19 -20.90 -20.76 -10.03
N VAL A 20 -20.42 -21.26 -11.17
CA VAL A 20 -21.14 -22.18 -12.05
C VAL A 20 -20.21 -23.32 -12.45
N THR A 21 -20.65 -24.54 -12.21
CA THR A 21 -19.91 -25.76 -12.55
C THR A 21 -20.02 -26.08 -14.04
N LYS A 22 -19.04 -26.80 -14.58
CA LYS A 22 -18.96 -27.11 -16.01
C LYS A 22 -20.19 -27.85 -16.55
N ASP A 23 -20.83 -28.69 -15.73
CA ASP A 23 -22.06 -29.42 -16.06
C ASP A 23 -23.29 -28.51 -16.23
N LYS A 24 -23.29 -27.33 -15.61
CA LYS A 24 -24.35 -26.31 -15.71
C LYS A 24 -24.00 -25.16 -16.65
N TYR A 25 -22.91 -25.30 -17.40
CA TYR A 25 -22.39 -24.29 -18.31
C TYR A 25 -22.22 -24.87 -19.72
N ASP A 26 -21.97 -24.01 -20.71
CA ASP A 26 -21.54 -24.45 -22.03
C ASP A 26 -20.16 -25.11 -21.95
N ALA A 27 -20.14 -26.45 -21.92
CA ALA A 27 -18.93 -27.26 -21.74
C ALA A 27 -17.86 -26.99 -22.81
N THR A 28 -18.27 -26.54 -24.01
CA THR A 28 -17.35 -26.23 -25.11
C THR A 28 -16.58 -24.93 -24.87
N LYS A 29 -17.16 -23.98 -24.14
CA LYS A 29 -16.57 -22.66 -23.87
C LYS A 29 -15.99 -22.49 -22.47
N TYR A 30 -16.32 -23.40 -21.55
CA TYR A 30 -15.97 -23.26 -20.13
C TYR A 30 -14.49 -22.97 -19.88
N ASN A 31 -13.59 -23.74 -20.51
CA ASN A 31 -12.15 -23.58 -20.33
C ASN A 31 -11.63 -22.27 -20.96
N ASP A 32 -12.16 -21.90 -22.13
CA ASP A 32 -11.80 -20.65 -22.82
C ASP A 32 -12.21 -19.44 -21.99
N HIS A 33 -13.42 -19.46 -21.41
CA HIS A 33 -13.88 -18.39 -20.54
C HIS A 33 -13.13 -18.31 -19.21
N ILE A 34 -12.69 -19.44 -18.63
CA ILE A 34 -11.77 -19.41 -17.46
C ILE A 34 -10.47 -18.70 -17.84
N LEU A 35 -9.89 -19.06 -18.99
CA LEU A 35 -8.65 -18.44 -19.47
C LEU A 35 -8.86 -16.93 -19.73
N ASP A 36 -9.99 -16.52 -20.28
CA ASP A 36 -10.28 -15.10 -20.52
C ASP A 36 -10.54 -14.32 -19.22
N GLN A 37 -11.24 -14.91 -18.26
CA GLN A 37 -11.39 -14.32 -16.91
C GLN A 37 -10.02 -14.17 -16.23
N TYR A 38 -9.17 -15.19 -16.35
CA TYR A 38 -7.81 -15.16 -15.83
C TYR A 38 -7.00 -14.00 -16.44
N LYS A 39 -6.97 -13.87 -17.77
CA LYS A 39 -6.27 -12.78 -18.47
C LYS A 39 -6.74 -11.41 -17.97
N LEU A 40 -8.05 -11.17 -17.96
CA LEU A 40 -8.63 -9.90 -17.52
C LEU A 40 -8.32 -9.60 -16.05
N TYR A 41 -8.37 -10.62 -15.19
CA TYR A 41 -8.11 -10.45 -13.77
C TYR A 41 -6.64 -10.17 -13.46
N VAL A 42 -5.73 -10.86 -14.15
CA VAL A 42 -4.28 -10.62 -14.07
C VAL A 42 -3.95 -9.20 -14.53
N GLU A 43 -4.49 -8.74 -15.66
CA GLU A 43 -4.28 -7.37 -16.13
C GLU A 43 -4.79 -6.34 -15.10
N MET A 44 -5.96 -6.59 -14.51
CA MET A 44 -6.51 -5.77 -13.44
C MET A 44 -5.66 -5.78 -12.15
N ALA A 45 -5.02 -6.91 -11.85
CA ALA A 45 -4.11 -7.04 -10.71
C ALA A 45 -2.82 -6.23 -10.94
N ASP A 46 -2.23 -6.32 -12.13
CA ASP A 46 -1.00 -5.60 -12.47
C ASP A 46 -1.18 -4.07 -12.40
N ARG A 47 -2.34 -3.57 -12.84
CA ARG A 47 -2.70 -2.14 -12.74
C ARG A 47 -2.65 -1.57 -11.31
N ILE A 48 -2.70 -2.39 -10.26
CA ILE A 48 -2.52 -1.93 -8.87
C ILE A 48 -1.12 -1.36 -8.66
N SER A 49 -0.10 -1.97 -9.26
CA SER A 49 1.28 -1.52 -9.13
C SER A 49 1.43 -0.07 -9.61
N SER A 50 0.86 0.25 -10.78
CA SER A 50 0.84 1.61 -11.32
C SER A 50 0.09 2.59 -10.40
N ARG A 51 -1.08 2.19 -9.86
CA ARG A 51 -1.85 3.02 -8.92
C ARG A 51 -1.08 3.32 -7.64
N ARG A 52 -0.32 2.35 -7.11
CA ARG A 52 0.54 2.51 -5.94
C ARG A 52 1.68 3.50 -6.23
N LEU A 53 2.31 3.39 -7.40
CA LEU A 53 3.36 4.32 -7.82
C LEU A 53 2.84 5.76 -7.94
N THR A 54 1.69 5.95 -8.58
CA THR A 54 1.05 7.28 -8.68
C THR A 54 0.75 7.86 -7.30
N ALA A 55 0.21 7.06 -6.37
CA ALA A 55 -0.05 7.50 -5.01
C ALA A 55 1.23 7.92 -4.29
N ASN A 56 2.31 7.14 -4.40
CA ASN A 56 3.62 7.49 -3.83
C ASN A 56 4.13 8.83 -4.35
N SER A 57 4.13 9.04 -5.67
CA SER A 57 4.60 10.28 -6.29
C SER A 57 3.76 11.50 -5.88
N PHE A 58 2.44 11.32 -5.74
CA PHE A 58 1.52 12.37 -5.27
C PHE A 58 1.84 12.81 -3.85
N PHE A 59 1.93 11.87 -2.89
CA PHE A 59 2.22 12.22 -1.50
C PHE A 59 3.63 12.75 -1.30
N LEU A 60 4.61 12.23 -2.03
CA LEU A 60 5.98 12.75 -2.01
C LEU A 60 6.01 14.22 -2.47
N SER A 61 5.31 14.54 -3.56
CA SER A 61 5.21 15.91 -4.07
C SER A 61 4.55 16.84 -3.06
N LEU A 62 3.41 16.44 -2.49
CA LEU A 62 2.70 17.24 -1.48
C LEU A 62 3.58 17.53 -0.26
N ASN A 63 4.22 16.51 0.30
CA ASN A 63 5.09 16.69 1.46
C ASN A 63 6.31 17.56 1.13
N SER A 64 6.89 17.43 -0.06
CA SER A 64 8.01 18.27 -0.50
C SER A 64 7.61 19.74 -0.62
N ILE A 65 6.40 20.01 -1.14
CA ILE A 65 5.84 21.38 -1.21
C ILE A 65 5.65 21.96 0.20
N LEU A 66 5.12 21.17 1.14
CA LEU A 66 4.94 21.62 2.53
C LEU A 66 6.27 21.96 3.20
N ILE A 67 7.29 21.11 3.04
CA ILE A 67 8.63 21.37 3.57
C ILE A 67 9.24 22.63 2.92
N ALA A 68 9.17 22.75 1.59
CA ALA A 68 9.68 23.92 0.88
C ALA A 68 8.98 25.21 1.34
N PHE A 69 7.67 25.17 1.53
CA PHE A 69 6.89 26.29 2.06
C PHE A 69 7.34 26.66 3.49
N LEU A 70 7.46 25.68 4.39
CA LEU A 70 7.96 25.88 5.75
C LEU A 70 9.37 26.48 5.76
N SER A 71 10.29 25.95 4.94
CA SER A 71 11.65 26.48 4.80
C SER A 71 11.66 27.91 4.28
N TYR A 72 10.84 28.23 3.28
CA TYR A 72 10.75 29.58 2.73
C TYR A 72 10.26 30.59 3.78
N VAL A 73 9.18 30.29 4.49
CA VAL A 73 8.61 31.18 5.52
C VAL A 73 9.61 31.42 6.65
N ASN A 74 10.33 30.39 7.11
CA ASN A 74 11.24 30.50 8.24
C ASN A 74 12.61 31.10 7.89
N PHE A 75 13.16 30.80 6.71
CA PHE A 75 14.52 31.22 6.33
C PHE A 75 14.54 32.54 5.55
N VAL A 76 13.58 32.76 4.65
CA VAL A 76 13.51 33.94 3.77
C VAL A 76 12.55 35.00 4.33
N GLY A 77 11.48 34.57 4.99
CA GLY A 77 10.40 35.43 5.50
C GLY A 77 10.69 36.20 6.78
N GLN A 78 11.95 36.50 7.13
CA GLN A 78 12.40 37.00 8.45
C GLN A 78 11.80 38.31 8.97
N LYS A 79 10.80 38.93 8.32
CA LYS A 79 10.19 40.17 8.82
C LYS A 79 8.68 40.19 8.58
N LYS A 80 7.90 40.12 9.68
CA LYS A 80 6.59 40.78 9.91
C LYS A 80 5.36 39.92 10.25
N ILE A 81 5.39 38.58 10.24
CA ILE A 81 4.19 37.82 10.60
C ILE A 81 4.25 37.41 12.08
N GLU A 82 3.50 38.12 12.94
CA GLU A 82 3.38 37.82 14.38
C GLU A 82 2.62 36.51 14.67
N LEU A 83 1.89 35.98 13.68
CA LEU A 83 1.13 34.73 13.78
C LEU A 83 1.93 33.55 13.21
N ASN A 84 2.42 32.69 14.10
CA ASN A 84 3.18 31.50 13.77
C ASN A 84 2.22 30.35 13.37
N PHE A 85 1.86 30.27 12.09
CA PHE A 85 1.01 29.17 11.56
C PHE A 85 1.79 27.88 11.28
N ASN A 86 3.08 27.80 11.62
CA ASN A 86 3.93 26.64 11.32
C ASN A 86 3.42 25.35 11.94
N TRP A 87 2.81 25.41 13.14
CA TRP A 87 2.25 24.23 13.79
C TRP A 87 1.05 23.65 13.00
N LEU A 88 0.25 24.50 12.36
CA LEU A 88 -0.90 24.06 11.57
C LEU A 88 -0.46 23.35 10.28
N VAL A 89 0.56 23.90 9.62
CA VAL A 89 1.18 23.29 8.44
C VAL A 89 1.85 21.95 8.80
N ALA A 90 2.55 21.91 9.94
CA ALA A 90 3.15 20.67 10.44
C ALA A 90 2.08 19.61 10.77
N LEU A 91 0.95 20.02 11.38
CA LEU A 91 -0.17 19.14 11.65
C LEU A 91 -0.80 18.58 10.36
N ALA A 92 -0.98 19.42 9.34
CA ALA A 92 -1.45 18.97 8.02
C ALA A 92 -0.49 17.93 7.41
N GLY A 93 0.83 18.16 7.52
CA GLY A 93 1.85 17.21 7.08
C GLY A 93 1.80 15.87 7.82
N LEU A 94 1.58 15.87 9.14
CA LEU A 94 1.39 14.64 9.93
C LEU A 94 0.18 13.84 9.43
N VAL A 95 -0.95 14.51 9.20
CA VAL A 95 -2.18 13.88 8.67
C VAL A 95 -1.92 13.29 7.28
N LEU A 96 -1.24 14.03 6.39
CA LEU A 96 -0.88 13.56 5.06
C LEU A 96 0.07 12.35 5.10
N CYS A 97 1.05 12.33 6.00
CA CYS A 97 1.95 11.19 6.18
C CYS A 97 1.19 9.94 6.65
N TYR A 98 0.25 10.11 7.60
CA TYR A 98 -0.60 9.01 8.05
C TYR A 98 -1.50 8.49 6.92
N MET A 99 -2.14 9.38 6.16
CA MET A 99 -2.94 9.01 5.00
C MET A 99 -2.11 8.28 3.94
N TRP A 100 -0.90 8.76 3.65
CA TRP A 100 0.03 8.13 2.74
C TRP A 100 0.33 6.69 3.15
N TYR A 101 0.75 6.49 4.41
CA TYR A 101 0.99 5.16 4.97
C TYR A 101 -0.24 4.24 4.82
N ARG A 102 -1.43 4.74 5.16
CA ARG A 102 -2.69 3.98 5.06
C ARG A 102 -3.00 3.56 3.63
N VAL A 103 -2.80 4.44 2.66
CA VAL A 103 -3.03 4.15 1.23
C VAL A 103 -2.08 3.09 0.72
N ILE A 104 -0.77 3.19 1.01
CA ILE A 104 0.22 2.20 0.57
C ILE A 104 -0.03 0.82 1.21
N ARG A 105 -0.37 0.80 2.49
CA ARG A 105 -0.77 -0.45 3.16
C ARG A 105 -1.99 -1.08 2.49
N SER A 106 -3.01 -0.29 2.17
CA SER A 106 -4.22 -0.76 1.48
C SER A 106 -3.88 -1.40 0.13
N TYR A 107 -3.05 -0.76 -0.69
CA TYR A 107 -2.63 -1.32 -1.98
C TYR A 107 -1.84 -2.62 -1.83
N ARG A 108 -0.94 -2.72 -0.85
CA ARG A 108 -0.19 -3.94 -0.57
C ARG A 108 -1.12 -5.10 -0.17
N ASP A 109 -2.05 -4.83 0.73
CA ASP A 109 -2.97 -5.85 1.25
C ASP A 109 -3.94 -6.32 0.14
N LEU A 110 -4.45 -5.38 -0.69
CA LEU A 110 -5.27 -5.70 -1.86
C LEU A 110 -4.50 -6.50 -2.92
N ASN A 111 -3.25 -6.13 -3.20
CA ASN A 111 -2.41 -6.85 -4.15
C ASN A 111 -2.22 -8.31 -3.71
N THR A 112 -1.92 -8.52 -2.43
CA THR A 112 -1.80 -9.87 -1.84
C THR A 112 -3.09 -10.67 -2.03
N ALA A 113 -4.25 -10.06 -1.77
CA ALA A 113 -5.54 -10.72 -1.97
C ALA A 113 -5.81 -11.09 -3.44
N LYS A 114 -5.45 -10.22 -4.38
CA LYS A 114 -5.60 -10.51 -5.82
C LYS A 114 -4.71 -11.65 -6.28
N PHE A 115 -3.44 -11.67 -5.88
CA PHE A 115 -2.53 -12.77 -6.22
C PHE A 115 -3.00 -14.11 -5.64
N ASN A 116 -3.57 -14.10 -4.43
CA ASN A 116 -4.21 -15.31 -3.89
C ASN A 116 -5.33 -15.82 -4.80
N VAL A 117 -6.19 -14.94 -5.33
CA VAL A 117 -7.24 -15.33 -6.28
C VAL A 117 -6.66 -15.84 -7.60
N ILE A 118 -5.62 -15.18 -8.13
CA ILE A 118 -4.90 -15.61 -9.34
C ILE A 118 -4.42 -17.06 -9.17
N HIS A 119 -3.73 -17.38 -8.06
CA HIS A 119 -3.25 -18.73 -7.80
C HIS A 119 -4.37 -19.77 -7.69
N GLN A 120 -5.57 -19.39 -7.24
CA GLN A 120 -6.69 -20.33 -7.23
C GLN A 120 -7.26 -20.56 -8.62
N ILE A 121 -7.33 -19.53 -9.47
CA ILE A 121 -7.74 -19.67 -10.87
C ILE A 121 -6.73 -20.54 -11.64
N GLU A 122 -5.43 -20.36 -11.39
CA GLU A 122 -4.35 -21.14 -12.01
C GLU A 122 -4.48 -22.65 -11.79
N LYS A 123 -5.12 -23.10 -10.69
CA LYS A 123 -5.38 -24.53 -10.44
C LYS A 123 -6.35 -25.16 -11.43
N MET A 124 -7.11 -24.35 -12.15
CA MET A 124 -8.03 -24.80 -13.21
C MET A 124 -7.39 -24.70 -14.60
N LEU A 125 -6.17 -24.17 -14.70
CA LEU A 125 -5.43 -23.99 -15.94
C LEU A 125 -4.31 -25.03 -16.10
N PRO A 126 -3.83 -25.28 -17.33
CA PRO A 126 -2.77 -26.27 -17.56
C PRO A 126 -1.43 -25.94 -16.88
N ILE A 127 -1.18 -24.64 -16.63
CA ILE A 127 0.04 -24.14 -16.00
C ILE A 127 -0.30 -23.01 -15.02
N SER A 128 0.52 -22.86 -13.98
CA SER A 128 0.39 -21.85 -12.92
C SER A 128 1.63 -20.95 -12.82
N PRO A 129 1.85 -20.05 -13.80
CA PRO A 129 3.06 -19.25 -13.88
C PRO A 129 3.29 -18.35 -12.66
N TYR A 130 2.25 -17.72 -12.10
CA TYR A 130 2.40 -16.87 -10.93
C TYR A 130 2.68 -17.68 -9.66
N ASP A 131 2.07 -18.86 -9.45
CA ASP A 131 2.43 -19.72 -8.31
C ASP A 131 3.89 -20.18 -8.42
N ALA A 132 4.36 -20.50 -9.63
CA ALA A 132 5.75 -20.84 -9.87
C ALA A 132 6.71 -19.66 -9.60
N GLU A 133 6.34 -18.44 -10.01
CA GLU A 133 7.09 -17.22 -9.67
C GLU A 133 7.15 -17.02 -8.16
N TRP A 134 6.02 -17.15 -7.47
CA TRP A 134 5.95 -17.00 -6.02
C TRP A 134 6.77 -18.05 -5.26
N GLU A 135 6.82 -19.29 -5.77
CA GLU A 135 7.71 -20.34 -5.25
C GLU A 135 9.19 -19.98 -5.46
N SER A 136 9.55 -19.47 -6.63
CA SER A 136 10.95 -19.12 -6.96
C SER A 136 11.54 -18.05 -6.04
N VAL A 137 10.68 -17.13 -5.54
CA VAL A 137 11.05 -16.10 -4.56
C VAL A 137 10.90 -16.57 -3.11
N GLY A 138 10.66 -17.86 -2.89
CA GLY A 138 10.58 -18.49 -1.56
C GLY A 138 9.30 -18.16 -0.79
N ARG A 139 8.21 -17.81 -1.49
CA ARG A 139 6.88 -17.47 -0.92
C ARG A 139 6.93 -16.44 0.22
N GLY A 140 7.86 -15.48 0.15
CA GLY A 140 8.06 -14.46 1.19
C GLY A 140 8.68 -14.96 2.49
N LYS A 141 9.14 -16.23 2.55
CA LYS A 141 9.80 -16.82 3.73
C LYS A 141 11.31 -16.60 3.75
N ASN A 142 11.90 -16.27 2.60
CA ASN A 142 13.33 -16.10 2.45
C ASN A 142 13.67 -14.71 1.90
N SER A 143 14.03 -13.79 2.79
CA SER A 143 14.40 -12.42 2.44
C SER A 143 15.66 -12.31 1.58
N LYS A 144 16.49 -13.36 1.50
CA LYS A 144 17.65 -13.40 0.60
C LYS A 144 17.26 -13.60 -0.86
N LEU A 145 16.12 -14.25 -1.12
CA LEU A 145 15.62 -14.48 -2.48
C LEU A 145 14.84 -13.28 -3.00
N TYR A 146 14.03 -12.66 -2.13
CA TYR A 146 13.23 -11.50 -2.49
C TYR A 146 12.94 -10.64 -1.27
N LEU A 147 13.27 -9.36 -1.38
CA LEU A 147 12.91 -8.33 -0.42
C LEU A 147 11.75 -7.52 -1.00
N PRO A 148 10.52 -7.65 -0.44
CA PRO A 148 9.37 -6.94 -0.98
C PRO A 148 9.60 -5.43 -0.96
N PHE A 149 9.50 -4.81 -2.14
CA PHE A 149 9.65 -3.36 -2.31
C PHE A 149 8.74 -2.54 -1.39
N SER A 150 7.58 -3.11 -1.02
CA SER A 150 6.62 -2.50 -0.09
C SER A 150 7.20 -2.17 1.29
N HIS A 151 8.25 -2.85 1.76
CA HIS A 151 8.89 -2.49 3.03
C HIS A 151 9.57 -1.12 2.95
N ILE A 152 10.21 -0.82 1.83
CA ILE A 152 10.89 0.47 1.60
C ILE A 152 9.85 1.58 1.40
N GLU A 153 8.81 1.32 0.60
CA GLU A 153 7.73 2.29 0.38
C GLU A 153 7.01 2.67 1.68
N LEU A 154 6.84 1.72 2.60
CA LEU A 154 6.21 1.98 3.90
C LEU A 154 7.09 2.82 4.83
N PHE A 155 8.41 2.84 4.63
CA PHE A 155 9.35 3.62 5.44
C PHE A 155 9.33 5.12 5.12
N ILE A 156 9.12 5.49 3.84
CA ILE A 156 9.16 6.89 3.41
C ILE A 156 8.13 7.77 4.15
N PRO A 157 6.84 7.38 4.29
CA PRO A 157 5.87 8.14 5.09
C PRO A 157 6.33 8.37 6.53
N TRP A 158 7.00 7.39 7.16
CA TRP A 158 7.53 7.54 8.53
C TRP A 158 8.64 8.57 8.61
N LEU A 159 9.53 8.60 7.62
CA LEU A 159 10.59 9.61 7.55
C LEU A 159 10.00 11.03 7.51
N PHE A 160 9.03 11.28 6.63
CA PHE A 160 8.34 12.56 6.57
C PHE A 160 7.51 12.85 7.83
N LEU A 161 6.91 11.83 8.46
CA LEU A 161 6.18 11.98 9.71
C LEU A 161 7.09 12.48 10.83
N ILE A 162 8.30 11.94 10.95
CA ILE A 162 9.29 12.39 11.94
C ILE A 162 9.70 13.84 11.69
N ILE A 163 9.91 14.23 10.43
CA ILE A 163 10.26 15.62 10.06
C ILE A 163 9.14 16.57 10.47
N HIS A 164 7.89 16.27 10.11
CA HIS A 164 6.75 17.11 10.48
C HIS A 164 6.51 17.13 12.00
N LEU A 165 6.74 16.01 12.69
CA LEU A 165 6.63 15.95 14.15
C LEU A 165 7.65 16.86 14.83
N PHE A 166 8.90 16.86 14.34
CA PHE A 166 9.93 17.76 14.84
C PHE A 166 9.52 19.23 14.68
N VAL A 167 9.04 19.63 13.49
CA VAL A 167 8.56 21.00 13.24
C VAL A 167 7.36 21.34 14.12
N PHE A 168 6.43 20.39 14.33
CA PHE A 168 5.27 20.61 15.17
C PHE A 168 5.66 20.90 16.63
N ILE A 169 6.56 20.09 17.19
CA ILE A 169 7.04 20.26 18.57
C ILE A 169 7.82 21.57 18.71
N SER A 170 8.74 21.86 17.78
CA SER A 170 9.54 23.08 17.84
C SER A 170 8.70 24.35 17.74
N SER A 171 7.60 24.29 16.97
CA SER A 171 6.71 25.45 16.75
C SER A 171 5.71 25.66 17.89
N SER A 172 5.21 24.58 18.50
CA SER A 172 4.16 24.64 19.54
C SER A 172 4.70 24.89 20.95
N LEU A 173 5.92 24.42 21.27
CA LEU A 173 6.51 24.55 22.60
C LEU A 173 6.65 26.01 23.07
N PRO A 174 7.13 26.97 22.25
CA PRO A 174 7.21 28.38 22.65
C PRO A 174 5.83 29.02 22.88
N GLU A 175 4.81 28.63 22.11
CA GLU A 175 3.45 29.15 22.25
C GLU A 175 2.79 28.68 23.55
N LEU A 176 2.96 27.39 23.89
CA LEU A 176 2.50 26.82 25.16
C LEU A 176 3.18 27.49 26.36
N LEU A 177 4.50 27.70 26.31
CA LEU A 177 5.23 28.38 27.38
C LEU A 177 4.77 29.83 27.56
N LYS A 178 4.51 30.56 26.47
CA LYS A 178 3.92 31.92 26.54
C LYS A 178 2.55 31.92 27.20
N LEU A 179 1.73 30.89 26.99
CA LEU A 179 0.41 30.78 27.60
C LEU A 179 0.52 30.51 29.12
N ILE A 180 1.42 29.60 29.51
CA ILE A 180 1.63 29.21 30.91
C ILE A 180 2.24 30.35 31.73
N TYR A 181 3.29 31.01 31.25
CA TYR A 181 4.00 32.08 31.97
C TYR A 181 3.29 33.45 31.93
N LYS A 182 2.22 33.59 31.14
CA LYS A 182 1.37 34.79 31.13
C LYS A 182 0.24 34.71 32.17
N THR A 183 0.14 33.59 32.88
CA THR A 183 -0.76 33.39 34.04
C THR A 183 0.06 33.47 35.32
#